data_AF-A0A7V5FPM6-F1
#
_entry.id   AF-A0A7V5FPM6-F1
#
_cell.length_a   1.000
_cell.length_b   1.000
_cell.length_c   1.000
_cell.angle_alpha   90.00
_cell.angle_beta   90.00
_cell.angle_gamma   90.00
#
_symmetry.space_group_name_H-M   'P 1'
#
loop_
_entity.id
_entity.type
_entity.pdbx_description
1 polymer ?
#
loop_
_entity_poly.entity_id
_entity_poly.type
_entity_poly.pdbx_seq_one_letter_code
_entity_poly.pdbx_strand_id
1 'polypeptide(L)'
;MKKIALMLPPMSLEERYGKAIASVAGTFPPLGLLYLGTVLKDAGHKVTILDGSMTDFQHMLDTITREKPDVIGISVMTFLWPKVKDIIARLKNLLPDAFIVIGGVHATIAGKKCLEESAILDAVVYGEGEFTLLELVECLEKKQPFTAVKGLIYRDGGQVKENEPRPVMENIDKLPVPDRSLVPIADYLPAFSQYRKLPVTNMFTTRGCPFRCIFCIPDVLGKRCASAARSRSSMRSNTCRRSTA
;
A
#
# COMPACT_ATOMS: atom_id res chain seq x y z
N MET A 1 0.85 -21.21 -6.03
CA MET A 1 -0.23 -20.22 -5.94
C MET A 1 -0.59 -19.97 -4.48
N LYS A 2 -0.72 -18.70 -4.08
CA LYS A 2 -1.13 -18.27 -2.72
C LYS A 2 -2.41 -17.44 -2.81
N LYS A 3 -3.22 -17.45 -1.75
CA LYS A 3 -4.36 -16.54 -1.55
C LYS A 3 -3.91 -15.37 -0.71
N ILE A 4 -4.17 -14.15 -1.18
CA ILE A 4 -3.65 -12.93 -0.56
C ILE A 4 -4.81 -11.95 -0.38
N ALA A 5 -5.00 -11.48 0.86
CA ALA A 5 -5.90 -10.39 1.16
C ALA A 5 -5.09 -9.12 1.40
N LEU A 6 -5.34 -8.07 0.62
CA LEU A 6 -4.76 -6.74 0.84
C LEU A 6 -5.84 -5.83 1.40
N MET A 7 -5.59 -5.20 2.55
CA MET A 7 -6.61 -4.39 3.21
C MET A 7 -6.15 -2.98 3.53
N LEU A 8 -7.07 -2.04 3.36
CA LEU A 8 -7.03 -0.74 4.02
C LEU A 8 -7.83 -0.89 5.33
N PRO A 9 -7.25 -0.58 6.50
CA PRO A 9 -7.98 -0.68 7.76
C PRO A 9 -9.28 0.14 7.73
N PRO A 10 -10.33 -0.32 8.44
CA PRO A 10 -11.59 0.41 8.56
C PRO A 10 -11.33 1.82 9.07
N MET A 11 -11.72 2.81 8.28
CA MET A 11 -11.59 4.22 8.61
C MET A 11 -12.81 4.96 8.06
N SER A 12 -13.64 5.50 8.96
CA SER A 12 -14.78 6.31 8.54
C SER A 12 -14.30 7.65 7.96
N LEU A 13 -15.11 8.25 7.09
CA LEU A 13 -14.84 9.60 6.60
C LEU A 13 -14.82 10.63 7.74
N GLU A 14 -15.56 10.40 8.82
CA GLU A 14 -15.50 11.22 10.03
C GLU A 14 -14.17 11.07 10.77
N GLU A 15 -13.65 9.84 10.94
CA GLU A 15 -12.32 9.60 11.52
C GLU A 15 -11.24 10.28 10.67
N ARG A 16 -11.42 10.33 9.34
CA ARG A 16 -10.44 10.87 8.39
C ARG A 16 -10.47 12.40 8.25
N TYR A 17 -11.67 12.97 8.12
CA TYR A 17 -11.88 14.37 7.73
C TYR A 17 -12.58 15.20 8.83
N GLY A 18 -13.04 14.56 9.91
CA GLY A 18 -13.85 15.18 10.94
C GLY A 18 -15.31 15.37 10.49
N LYS A 19 -16.20 15.57 11.48
CA LYS A 19 -17.65 15.67 11.26
C LYS A 19 -18.05 16.77 10.27
N ALA A 20 -17.32 17.87 10.24
CA ALA A 20 -17.64 19.03 9.40
C ALA A 20 -17.45 18.77 7.90
N ILE A 21 -16.51 17.88 7.54
CA ILE A 21 -16.10 17.66 6.13
C ILE A 21 -16.52 16.26 5.64
N ALA A 22 -16.80 15.32 6.56
CA ALA A 22 -17.14 13.95 6.21
C ALA A 22 -18.32 13.82 5.24
N SER A 23 -19.36 14.67 5.38
CA SER A 23 -20.56 14.63 4.53
C SER A 23 -20.32 15.02 3.08
N VAL A 24 -19.22 15.72 2.79
CA VAL A 24 -18.84 16.15 1.44
C VAL A 24 -17.57 15.46 0.95
N ALA A 25 -16.94 14.63 1.78
CA ALA A 25 -15.74 13.91 1.42
C ALA A 25 -16.05 12.80 0.41
N GLY A 26 -15.13 12.60 -0.53
CA GLY A 26 -15.21 11.52 -1.52
C GLY A 26 -14.29 10.36 -1.18
N THR A 27 -14.58 9.23 -1.81
CA THR A 27 -13.72 8.05 -1.82
C THR A 27 -13.10 7.87 -3.19
N PHE A 28 -11.86 7.37 -3.20
CA PHE A 28 -11.17 6.98 -4.42
C PHE A 28 -10.63 5.56 -4.26
N PRO A 29 -10.54 4.78 -5.34
CA PRO A 29 -9.95 3.46 -5.28
C PRO A 29 -8.55 3.51 -4.65
N PRO A 30 -8.20 2.54 -3.80
CA PRO A 30 -6.93 2.54 -3.07
C PRO A 30 -5.80 2.17 -4.03
N LEU A 31 -5.29 3.17 -4.75
CA LEU A 31 -4.38 2.99 -5.87
C LEU A 31 -3.11 2.20 -5.51
N GLY A 32 -2.56 2.42 -4.31
CA GLY A 32 -1.42 1.63 -3.81
C GLY A 32 -1.74 0.14 -3.72
N LEU A 33 -2.90 -0.23 -3.16
CA LEU A 33 -3.33 -1.63 -3.07
C LEU A 33 -3.63 -2.22 -4.45
N LEU A 34 -4.16 -1.43 -5.38
CA LEU A 34 -4.38 -1.87 -6.76
C LEU A 34 -3.06 -2.21 -7.46
N TYR A 35 -2.00 -1.40 -7.30
CA TYR A 35 -0.67 -1.73 -7.84
C TYR A 35 -0.11 -3.01 -7.22
N LEU A 36 -0.14 -3.14 -5.90
CA LEU A 36 0.29 -4.35 -5.20
C LEU A 36 -0.49 -5.58 -5.68
N GLY A 37 -1.82 -5.46 -5.73
CA GLY A 37 -2.70 -6.55 -6.11
C GLY A 37 -2.55 -6.96 -7.57
N THR A 38 -2.28 -6.01 -8.47
CA THR A 38 -2.02 -6.30 -9.88
C THR A 38 -0.71 -7.07 -10.04
N VAL A 39 0.37 -6.62 -9.39
CA VAL A 39 1.67 -7.31 -9.45
C VAL A 39 1.56 -8.75 -8.93
N LEU A 40 0.84 -8.96 -7.83
CA LEU A 40 0.61 -10.28 -7.27
C LEU A 40 -0.30 -11.15 -8.14
N LYS A 41 -1.34 -10.56 -8.74
CA LYS A 41 -2.26 -11.27 -9.66
C LYS A 41 -1.53 -11.69 -10.94
N ASP A 42 -0.72 -10.81 -11.52
CA ASP A 42 0.09 -11.09 -12.71
C ASP A 42 1.12 -12.20 -12.45
N ALA A 43 1.60 -12.32 -11.20
CA ALA A 43 2.45 -13.43 -10.75
C ALA A 43 1.67 -14.74 -10.48
N GLY A 44 0.36 -14.78 -10.71
CA GLY A 44 -0.47 -15.99 -10.59
C GLY A 44 -1.05 -16.23 -9.20
N HIS A 45 -1.05 -15.24 -8.30
CA HIS A 45 -1.70 -15.35 -6.99
C HIS A 45 -3.18 -14.95 -7.05
N LYS A 46 -3.99 -15.52 -6.16
CA LYS A 46 -5.38 -15.07 -5.97
C LYS A 46 -5.38 -13.89 -5.01
N VAL A 47 -5.82 -12.73 -5.48
CA VAL A 47 -5.80 -11.49 -4.70
C VAL A 47 -7.22 -10.98 -4.44
N THR A 48 -7.47 -10.58 -3.19
CA THR A 48 -8.68 -9.90 -2.76
C THR A 48 -8.30 -8.57 -2.11
N ILE A 49 -8.94 -7.47 -2.53
CA ILE A 49 -8.74 -6.15 -1.90
C ILE A 49 -9.93 -5.84 -1.00
N LEU A 50 -9.65 -5.51 0.25
CA LEU A 50 -10.65 -5.13 1.26
C LEU A 50 -10.44 -3.67 1.64
N ASP A 51 -11.34 -2.81 1.19
CA ASP A 51 -11.23 -1.37 1.45
C ASP A 51 -12.11 -0.96 2.63
N GLY A 52 -11.50 -0.79 3.81
CA GLY A 52 -12.18 -0.34 5.02
C GLY A 52 -12.74 1.09 4.97
N SER A 53 -12.53 1.83 3.88
CA SER A 53 -13.27 3.09 3.64
C SER A 53 -14.64 2.86 2.99
N MET A 54 -14.87 1.69 2.42
CA MET A 54 -16.10 1.31 1.71
C MET A 54 -16.93 0.28 2.48
N THR A 55 -16.34 -0.44 3.43
CA THR A 55 -17.01 -1.47 4.22
C THR A 55 -16.57 -1.43 5.69
N ASP A 56 -17.43 -1.95 6.57
CA ASP A 56 -17.08 -2.15 7.97
C ASP A 56 -16.14 -3.35 8.19
N PHE A 57 -15.57 -3.41 9.39
CA PHE A 57 -14.62 -4.45 9.76
C PHE A 57 -15.23 -5.85 9.84
N GLN A 58 -16.50 -5.98 10.22
CA GLN A 58 -17.15 -7.29 10.34
C GLN A 58 -17.27 -7.95 8.97
N HIS A 59 -17.69 -7.21 7.96
CA HIS A 59 -17.75 -7.71 6.59
C HIS A 59 -16.36 -8.10 6.03
N MET A 60 -15.31 -7.35 6.40
CA MET A 60 -13.94 -7.72 6.06
C MET A 60 -13.53 -9.04 6.73
N LEU A 61 -13.87 -9.23 8.01
CA LEU A 61 -13.61 -10.47 8.74
C LEU A 61 -14.37 -11.66 8.14
N ASP A 62 -15.63 -11.47 7.74
CA ASP A 62 -16.44 -12.51 7.10
C ASP A 62 -15.81 -12.95 5.78
N THR A 63 -15.31 -11.99 5.00
CA THR A 63 -14.60 -12.27 3.75
C THR A 63 -13.28 -13.00 4.00
N ILE A 64 -12.48 -12.56 4.98
CA ILE A 64 -11.22 -13.21 5.36
C ILE A 64 -11.47 -14.65 5.84
N THR A 65 -12.50 -14.85 6.65
CA THR A 65 -12.91 -16.17 7.16
C THR A 65 -13.34 -17.11 6.05
N ARG A 66 -14.11 -16.60 5.08
CA ARG A 66 -14.57 -17.36 3.91
C ARG A 66 -13.43 -17.74 2.99
N GLU A 67 -12.52 -16.80 2.70
CA GLU A 67 -11.48 -16.98 1.69
C GLU A 67 -10.25 -17.71 2.22
N LYS A 68 -9.96 -17.55 3.52
CA LYS A 68 -8.80 -18.10 4.23
C LYS A 68 -7.50 -17.76 3.51
N PRO A 69 -7.11 -16.46 3.45
CA PRO A 69 -5.87 -16.06 2.81
C PRO A 69 -4.65 -16.63 3.52
N ASP A 70 -3.63 -17.01 2.76
CA ASP A 70 -2.32 -17.41 3.26
C ASP A 70 -1.52 -16.19 3.75
N VAL A 71 -1.75 -15.03 3.11
CA VAL A 71 -1.05 -13.77 3.40
C VAL A 71 -2.06 -12.64 3.53
N ILE A 72 -1.92 -11.84 4.59
CA ILE A 72 -2.74 -10.65 4.82
C ILE A 72 -1.83 -9.43 4.85
N GLY A 73 -1.95 -8.57 3.84
CA GLY A 73 -1.25 -7.30 3.72
C GLY A 73 -2.08 -6.14 4.23
N ILE A 74 -1.59 -5.36 5.18
CA ILE A 74 -2.31 -4.20 5.75
C ILE A 74 -1.58 -2.91 5.42
N SER A 75 -2.23 -1.97 4.73
CA SER A 75 -1.65 -0.63 4.47
C SER A 75 -1.93 0.31 5.63
N VAL A 76 -0.89 0.72 6.37
CA VAL A 76 -1.00 1.42 7.64
C VAL A 76 -0.65 2.91 7.52
N MET A 77 -1.56 3.74 8.01
CA MET A 77 -1.33 5.16 8.31
C MET A 77 -0.99 5.35 9.78
N THR A 78 -0.20 6.38 10.12
CA THR A 78 0.36 6.55 11.46
C THR A 78 -0.68 6.54 12.58
N PHE A 79 -1.77 7.29 12.42
CA PHE A 79 -2.82 7.38 13.44
C PHE A 79 -3.66 6.10 13.57
N LEU A 80 -3.61 5.20 12.57
CA LEU A 80 -4.31 3.92 12.62
C LEU A 80 -3.52 2.84 13.34
N TRP A 81 -2.24 3.06 13.68
CA TRP A 81 -1.40 2.00 14.23
C TRP A 81 -1.98 1.31 15.49
N PRO A 82 -2.52 2.03 16.50
CA PRO A 82 -3.18 1.38 17.63
C PRO A 82 -4.31 0.44 17.20
N LYS A 83 -5.20 0.91 16.30
CA LYS A 83 -6.32 0.12 15.75
C LYS A 83 -5.81 -1.10 14.95
N VAL A 84 -4.72 -0.93 14.20
CA VAL A 84 -4.11 -2.01 13.42
C VAL A 84 -3.54 -3.11 14.31
N LYS A 85 -2.95 -2.78 15.47
CA LYS A 85 -2.51 -3.81 16.43
C LYS A 85 -3.66 -4.70 16.89
N ASP A 86 -4.82 -4.11 17.19
CA ASP A 86 -6.02 -4.87 17.57
C ASP A 86 -6.55 -5.72 16.40
N ILE A 87 -6.48 -5.19 15.18
CA ILE A 87 -6.86 -5.94 13.96
C ILE A 87 -5.93 -7.14 13.77
N ILE A 88 -4.61 -6.96 13.88
CA ILE A 88 -3.62 -8.05 13.75
C ILE A 88 -3.92 -9.16 14.78
N ALA A 89 -4.21 -8.80 16.04
CA ALA A 89 -4.57 -9.76 17.08
C ALA A 89 -5.83 -10.57 16.72
N ARG A 90 -6.88 -9.90 16.24
CA ARG A 90 -8.12 -10.58 15.82
C ARG A 90 -7.88 -11.49 14.60
N LEU A 91 -7.09 -11.03 13.63
CA LEU A 91 -6.76 -11.81 12.44
C LEU A 91 -5.95 -13.06 12.79
N LYS A 92 -4.96 -12.97 13.68
CA LYS A 92 -4.22 -14.14 14.18
C LYS A 92 -5.09 -15.10 14.99
N ASN A 93 -6.05 -14.60 15.75
CA ASN A 93 -6.99 -15.49 16.45
C ASN A 93 -7.90 -16.27 15.47
N LEU A 94 -8.30 -15.64 14.36
CA LEU A 94 -9.14 -16.27 13.34
C LEU A 94 -8.35 -17.20 12.41
N LEU A 95 -7.14 -16.79 12.02
CA LEU A 95 -6.24 -17.49 11.12
C LEU A 95 -4.82 -17.50 11.71
N PRO A 96 -4.52 -18.42 12.65
CA PRO A 96 -3.21 -18.47 13.31
C PRO A 96 -2.03 -18.62 12.35
N ASP A 97 -2.26 -19.35 11.25
CA ASP A 97 -1.23 -19.66 10.25
C ASP A 97 -1.09 -18.58 9.16
N ALA A 98 -1.99 -17.60 9.09
CA ALA A 98 -1.91 -16.55 8.08
C ALA A 98 -0.67 -15.67 8.32
N PHE A 99 0.12 -15.44 7.28
CA PHE A 99 1.27 -14.55 7.33
C PHE A 99 0.79 -13.11 7.23
N ILE A 100 0.98 -12.32 8.28
CA ILE A 100 0.52 -10.94 8.36
C ILE A 100 1.71 -10.00 8.13
N VAL A 101 1.57 -9.16 7.12
CA VAL A 101 2.55 -8.16 6.74
C VAL A 101 1.90 -6.78 6.71
N ILE A 102 2.57 -5.78 7.27
CA ILE A 102 2.13 -4.38 7.15
C ILE A 102 3.00 -3.61 6.16
N GLY A 103 2.41 -2.61 5.52
CA GLY A 103 3.08 -1.64 4.67
C GLY A 103 2.51 -0.25 4.84
N GLY A 104 2.86 0.66 3.94
CA GLY A 104 2.38 2.05 3.98
C GLY A 104 3.32 3.01 4.72
N VAL A 105 2.82 4.22 4.96
CA VAL A 105 3.66 5.33 5.46
C VAL A 105 4.16 5.08 6.88
N HIS A 106 3.32 4.52 7.76
CA HIS A 106 3.73 4.26 9.13
C HIS A 106 4.78 3.16 9.21
N ALA A 107 4.54 2.05 8.52
CA ALA A 107 5.48 0.96 8.36
C ALA A 107 6.84 1.42 7.83
N THR A 108 6.84 2.38 6.90
CA THR A 108 8.08 2.92 6.33
C THR A 108 8.89 3.75 7.32
N ILE A 109 8.22 4.46 8.23
CA ILE A 109 8.89 5.35 9.20
C ILE A 109 9.28 4.61 10.48
N ALA A 110 8.42 3.71 10.94
CA ALA A 110 8.51 3.10 12.27
C ALA A 110 8.51 1.56 12.21
N GLY A 111 9.00 0.97 11.11
CA GLY A 111 8.86 -0.47 10.83
C GLY A 111 9.39 -1.39 11.94
N LYS A 112 10.61 -1.17 12.43
CA LYS A 112 11.17 -1.94 13.56
C LYS A 112 10.28 -1.87 14.80
N LYS A 113 9.89 -0.65 15.17
CA LYS A 113 9.02 -0.38 16.31
C LYS A 113 7.66 -1.07 16.18
N CYS A 114 7.13 -1.18 14.95
CA CYS A 114 5.89 -1.93 14.72
C CYS A 114 6.02 -3.42 15.09
N LEU A 115 7.16 -4.05 14.74
CA LEU A 115 7.45 -5.44 15.12
C LEU A 115 7.76 -5.59 16.62
N GLU A 116 8.36 -4.59 17.25
CA GLU A 116 8.59 -4.58 18.70
C GLU A 116 7.27 -4.47 19.48
N GLU A 117 6.36 -3.60 19.04
CA GLU A 117 5.07 -3.39 19.69
C GLU A 117 4.02 -4.46 19.37
N SER A 118 4.26 -5.31 18.36
CA SER A 118 3.37 -6.40 17.96
C SER A 118 4.16 -7.69 17.72
N ALA A 119 4.29 -8.51 18.76
CA ALA A 119 5.02 -9.78 18.70
C ALA A 119 4.44 -10.78 17.67
N ILE A 120 3.14 -10.65 17.39
CA ILE A 120 2.37 -11.51 16.49
C ILE A 120 2.37 -11.02 15.03
N LEU A 121 3.01 -9.88 14.74
CA LEU A 121 3.24 -9.41 13.38
C LEU A 121 4.45 -10.14 12.79
N ASP A 122 4.31 -10.66 11.56
CA ASP A 122 5.35 -11.48 10.92
C ASP A 122 6.37 -10.62 10.15
N ALA A 123 5.91 -9.59 9.44
CA ALA A 123 6.79 -8.72 8.66
C ALA A 123 6.27 -7.30 8.41
N VAL A 124 7.18 -6.44 7.97
CA VAL A 124 6.96 -5.05 7.55
C VAL A 124 7.64 -4.84 6.21
N VAL A 125 6.88 -4.34 5.24
CA VAL A 125 7.40 -3.82 3.98
C VAL A 125 7.55 -2.31 4.10
N TYR A 126 8.77 -1.81 3.89
CA TYR A 126 9.08 -0.38 3.95
C TYR A 126 9.57 0.15 2.60
N GLY A 127 9.25 1.42 2.32
CA GLY A 127 9.57 2.04 1.03
C GLY A 127 8.52 1.73 -0.03
N GLU A 128 8.97 1.26 -1.20
CA GLU A 128 8.09 0.80 -2.29
C GLU A 128 7.82 -0.70 -2.14
N GLY A 129 6.55 -1.08 -2.20
CA GLY A 129 6.10 -2.38 -1.72
C GLY A 129 5.83 -3.41 -2.81
N GLU A 130 5.69 -3.02 -4.07
CA GLU A 130 5.22 -3.90 -5.16
C GLU A 130 6.10 -5.14 -5.34
N PHE A 131 7.38 -4.94 -5.62
CA PHE A 131 8.31 -6.05 -5.81
C PHE A 131 8.78 -6.66 -4.49
N THR A 132 8.84 -5.87 -3.42
CA THR A 132 9.19 -6.39 -2.09
C THR A 132 8.16 -7.39 -1.59
N LEU A 133 6.86 -7.08 -1.73
CA LEU A 133 5.78 -7.97 -1.34
C LEU A 133 5.71 -9.20 -2.25
N LEU A 134 5.95 -9.04 -3.55
CA LEU A 134 6.04 -10.17 -4.47
C LEU A 134 7.15 -11.13 -4.07
N GLU A 135 8.38 -10.63 -3.88
CA GLU A 135 9.53 -11.44 -3.46
C GLU A 135 9.29 -12.13 -2.10
N LEU A 136 8.66 -11.44 -1.14
CA LEU A 136 8.24 -12.05 0.13
C LEU A 136 7.29 -13.24 -0.09
N VAL A 137 6.26 -13.06 -0.90
CA VAL A 137 5.26 -14.11 -1.19
C VAL A 137 5.91 -15.28 -1.92
N GLU A 138 6.83 -15.03 -2.84
CA GLU A 138 7.60 -16.08 -3.52
C GLU A 138 8.46 -16.88 -2.53
N CYS A 139 9.13 -16.22 -1.58
CA CYS A 139 9.88 -16.90 -0.53
C CYS A 139 8.97 -17.78 0.33
N LEU A 140 7.77 -17.30 0.68
CA LEU A 140 6.77 -18.08 1.41
C LEU A 140 6.29 -19.31 0.63
N GLU A 141 6.11 -19.18 -0.68
CA GLU A 141 5.73 -20.30 -1.55
C GLU A 141 6.85 -21.34 -1.67
N LYS A 142 8.09 -20.89 -1.88
CA LYS A 142 9.28 -21.74 -2.07
C LYS A 142 9.88 -22.23 -0.75
N LYS A 143 9.35 -21.80 0.41
CA LYS A 143 9.90 -22.03 1.76
C LYS A 143 11.38 -21.62 1.87
N GLN A 144 11.70 -20.47 1.28
CA GLN A 144 13.05 -19.90 1.26
C GLN A 144 13.21 -18.81 2.33
N PRO A 145 14.43 -18.58 2.82
CA PRO A 145 14.70 -17.50 3.77
C PRO A 145 14.45 -16.13 3.13
N PHE A 146 14.04 -15.15 3.96
CA PHE A 146 13.75 -13.79 3.49
C PHE A 146 14.99 -12.89 3.37
N THR A 147 16.20 -13.40 3.63
CA THR A 147 17.45 -12.61 3.72
C THR A 147 17.77 -11.78 2.47
N ALA A 148 17.28 -12.18 1.30
CA ALA A 148 17.50 -11.48 0.03
C ALA A 148 16.41 -10.43 -0.31
N VAL A 149 15.30 -10.39 0.44
CA VAL A 149 14.15 -9.54 0.12
C VAL A 149 14.41 -8.09 0.56
N LYS A 150 14.77 -7.22 -0.39
CA LYS A 150 15.08 -5.81 -0.08
C LYS A 150 13.83 -5.03 0.29
N GLY A 151 13.95 -4.13 1.28
CA GLY A 151 12.82 -3.33 1.79
C GLY A 151 11.93 -4.08 2.79
N LEU A 152 12.45 -5.14 3.41
CA LEU A 152 11.73 -5.98 4.35
C LEU A 152 12.35 -5.94 5.76
N ILE A 153 11.49 -5.87 6.77
CA ILE A 153 11.83 -6.17 8.16
C ILE A 153 10.93 -7.34 8.57
N TYR A 154 11.49 -8.37 9.18
CA TYR A 154 10.73 -9.59 9.47
C TYR A 154 11.17 -10.24 10.78
N ARG A 155 10.32 -11.12 11.29
CA ARG A 155 10.62 -11.96 12.45
C ARG A 155 11.17 -13.31 12.00
N ASP A 156 12.27 -13.72 12.61
CA ASP A 156 12.87 -15.04 12.41
C ASP A 156 13.36 -15.58 13.76
N GLY A 157 12.81 -16.70 14.20
CA GLY A 157 13.13 -17.29 15.51
C GLY A 157 12.90 -16.35 16.69
N GLY A 158 11.92 -15.44 16.59
CA GLY A 158 11.63 -14.42 17.60
C GLY A 158 12.44 -13.13 17.47
N GLN A 159 13.53 -13.12 16.69
CA GLN A 159 14.37 -11.94 16.47
C GLN A 159 13.87 -11.10 15.30
N VAL A 160 13.97 -9.77 15.43
CA VAL A 160 13.65 -8.83 14.35
C VAL A 160 14.90 -8.64 13.48
N LYS A 161 14.78 -8.96 12.20
CA LYS A 161 15.82 -8.76 11.18
C LYS A 161 15.37 -7.70 10.19
N GLU A 162 16.27 -6.78 9.85
CA GLU A 162 16.06 -5.76 8.83
C GLU A 162 17.00 -6.03 7.65
N ASN A 163 16.41 -6.18 6.47
CA ASN A 163 17.17 -6.27 5.23
C ASN A 163 17.47 -4.88 4.67
N GLU A 164 18.43 -4.83 3.76
CA GLU A 164 18.81 -3.62 3.02
C GLU A 164 17.60 -2.93 2.34
N PRO A 165 17.59 -1.58 2.28
CA PRO A 165 16.53 -0.83 1.64
C PRO A 165 16.46 -1.15 0.15
N ARG A 166 15.24 -1.24 -0.39
CA ARG A 166 15.04 -1.31 -1.84
C ARG A 166 15.40 0.04 -2.46
N PRO A 167 16.26 0.09 -3.50
CA PRO A 167 16.50 1.31 -4.25
C PRO A 167 15.19 1.88 -4.81
N VAL A 168 15.07 3.20 -4.80
CA VAL A 168 13.92 3.90 -5.38
C VAL A 168 13.80 3.52 -6.86
N MET A 169 12.59 3.15 -7.29
CA MET A 169 12.35 2.80 -8.69
C MET A 169 12.48 4.04 -9.58
N GLU A 170 13.45 4.03 -10.50
CA GLU A 170 13.66 5.15 -11.43
C GLU A 170 12.64 5.18 -12.58
N ASN A 171 12.17 4.01 -13.01
CA ASN A 171 11.23 3.86 -14.11
C ASN A 171 9.95 3.17 -13.65
N ILE A 172 8.91 3.97 -13.40
CA ILE A 172 7.59 3.49 -12.97
C ILE A 172 6.81 2.78 -14.09
N ASP A 173 7.25 2.84 -15.35
CA ASP A 173 6.62 2.07 -16.43
C ASP A 173 6.88 0.57 -16.32
N LYS A 174 7.82 0.15 -15.47
CA LYS A 174 8.01 -1.26 -15.10
C LYS A 174 6.85 -1.82 -14.27
N LEU A 175 6.02 -0.96 -13.68
CA LEU A 175 4.82 -1.39 -12.98
C LEU A 175 3.70 -1.67 -13.99
N PRO A 176 2.89 -2.71 -13.75
CA PRO A 176 1.72 -2.97 -14.57
C PRO A 176 0.71 -1.83 -14.41
N VAL A 177 -0.18 -1.72 -15.39
CA VAL A 177 -1.35 -0.83 -15.26
C VAL A 177 -2.25 -1.42 -14.17
N PRO A 178 -2.64 -0.65 -13.14
CA PRO A 178 -3.37 -1.18 -12.01
C PRO A 178 -4.73 -1.74 -12.45
N ASP A 179 -4.95 -3.02 -12.21
CA ASP A 179 -6.17 -3.75 -12.52
C ASP A 179 -7.32 -3.25 -11.64
N ARG A 180 -8.25 -2.55 -12.30
CA ARG A 180 -9.41 -1.95 -11.63
C ARG A 180 -10.53 -2.92 -11.37
N SER A 181 -10.47 -4.15 -11.90
CA SER A 181 -11.46 -5.19 -11.60
C SER A 181 -11.31 -5.76 -10.19
N LEU A 182 -10.21 -5.46 -9.49
CA LEU A 182 -9.94 -5.93 -8.13
C LEU A 182 -10.83 -5.27 -7.07
N VAL A 183 -11.51 -4.18 -7.43
CA VAL A 183 -12.43 -3.44 -6.56
C VAL A 183 -13.68 -3.05 -7.35
N PRO A 184 -14.83 -2.83 -6.71
CA PRO A 184 -16.02 -2.32 -7.39
C PRO A 184 -15.84 -0.81 -7.69
N ILE A 185 -15.11 -0.49 -8.76
CA ILE A 185 -14.69 0.89 -9.06
C ILE A 185 -15.86 1.89 -9.18
N ALA A 186 -17.06 1.40 -9.55
CA ALA A 186 -18.27 2.20 -9.68
C ALA A 186 -18.79 2.74 -8.34
N ASP A 187 -18.44 2.10 -7.21
CA ASP A 187 -18.91 2.48 -5.89
C ASP A 187 -18.09 3.64 -5.31
N TYR A 188 -16.93 3.94 -5.90
CA TYR A 188 -16.09 5.05 -5.47
C TYR A 188 -16.57 6.37 -6.07
N LEU A 189 -17.02 7.27 -5.19
CA LEU A 189 -17.55 8.57 -5.59
C LEU A 189 -16.63 9.70 -5.09
N PRO A 190 -16.15 10.57 -5.99
CA PRO A 190 -15.36 11.72 -5.57
C PRO A 190 -16.21 12.70 -4.77
N ALA A 191 -15.55 13.65 -4.10
CA ALA A 191 -16.26 14.66 -3.32
C ALA A 191 -17.19 15.50 -4.21
N PHE A 192 -18.32 15.91 -3.64
CA PHE A 192 -19.30 16.76 -4.31
C PHE A 192 -18.62 18.04 -4.84
N SER A 193 -18.96 18.45 -6.06
CA SER A 193 -18.38 19.59 -6.81
C SER A 193 -16.94 19.47 -7.35
N GLN A 194 -16.20 18.36 -7.13
CA GLN A 194 -14.84 18.24 -7.66
C GLN A 194 -14.79 17.94 -9.17
N TYR A 195 -15.79 17.23 -9.70
CA TYR A 195 -15.77 16.74 -11.09
C TYR A 195 -17.09 16.99 -11.79
N ARG A 196 -17.02 17.34 -13.09
CA ARG A 196 -18.18 17.64 -13.92
C ARG A 196 -18.89 16.39 -14.45
N LYS A 197 -18.18 15.27 -14.59
CA LYS A 197 -18.69 14.00 -15.14
C LYS A 197 -18.10 12.82 -14.38
N LEU A 198 -18.90 11.76 -14.25
CA LEU A 198 -18.52 10.47 -13.69
C LEU A 198 -18.57 9.40 -14.80
N PRO A 199 -17.82 8.28 -14.69
CA PRO A 199 -16.92 7.93 -13.57
C PRO A 199 -15.58 8.67 -13.61
N VAL A 200 -14.91 8.79 -12.46
CA VAL A 200 -13.55 9.34 -12.34
C VAL A 200 -12.65 8.38 -11.58
N THR A 201 -11.34 8.50 -11.80
CA THR A 201 -10.39 7.70 -11.05
C THR A 201 -9.01 8.34 -10.96
N ASN A 202 -8.18 7.82 -10.05
CA ASN A 202 -6.82 8.30 -9.79
C ASN A 202 -5.77 7.49 -10.57
N MET A 203 -4.63 8.10 -10.88
CA MET A 203 -3.46 7.42 -11.45
C MET A 203 -2.17 8.10 -10.99
N PHE A 204 -1.07 7.36 -10.97
CA PHE A 204 0.26 7.94 -10.76
C PHE A 204 0.94 8.21 -12.10
N THR A 205 1.25 9.47 -12.38
CA THR A 205 2.09 9.88 -13.52
C THR A 205 3.56 10.03 -13.11
N THR A 206 3.80 10.25 -11.82
CA THR A 206 5.11 10.39 -11.19
C THR A 206 5.07 9.82 -9.77
N ARG A 207 6.22 9.39 -9.25
CA ARG A 207 6.41 9.00 -7.85
C ARG A 207 7.62 9.74 -7.26
N GLY A 208 7.55 10.06 -5.96
CA GLY A 208 8.57 10.85 -5.28
C GLY A 208 8.42 12.36 -5.51
N CYS A 209 9.21 13.13 -4.76
CA CYS A 209 9.25 14.60 -4.79
C CYS A 209 10.72 15.05 -4.91
N PRO A 210 11.09 16.03 -5.76
CA PRO A 210 12.48 16.42 -5.92
C PRO A 210 12.92 17.43 -4.84
N PHE A 211 11.98 17.92 -4.03
CA PHE A 211 12.21 18.93 -3.01
C PHE A 211 12.55 18.32 -1.66
N ARG A 212 13.34 19.06 -0.89
CA ARG A 212 13.82 18.72 0.45
C ARG A 212 13.25 19.66 1.50
N CYS A 213 11.93 19.65 1.65
CA CYS A 213 11.25 20.53 2.59
C CYS A 213 11.41 19.99 4.02
N ILE A 214 11.91 20.82 4.94
CA ILE A 214 12.21 20.44 6.34
C ILE A 214 11.01 19.88 7.13
N PHE A 215 9.79 20.15 6.68
CA PHE A 215 8.55 19.69 7.31
C PHE A 215 7.97 18.42 6.66
N CYS A 216 8.59 17.93 5.59
CA CYS A 216 8.01 16.92 4.71
C CYS A 216 8.66 15.55 4.90
N ILE A 217 7.85 14.52 5.14
CA ILE A 217 8.29 13.12 5.34
C ILE A 217 9.15 12.60 4.17
N PRO A 218 8.83 12.83 2.87
CA PRO A 218 9.68 12.45 1.74
C PRO A 218 11.15 12.88 1.84
N ASP A 219 11.43 14.03 2.47
CA ASP A 219 12.80 14.50 2.71
C ASP A 219 13.50 13.61 3.74
N VAL A 220 12.81 13.32 4.85
CA VAL A 220 13.25 12.38 5.90
C VAL A 220 13.48 10.97 5.35
N LEU A 221 12.71 10.56 4.34
CA LEU A 221 12.82 9.26 3.69
C LEU A 221 13.75 9.24 2.45
N GLY A 222 14.42 10.35 2.12
CA GLY A 222 15.43 10.44 1.06
C GLY A 222 14.94 10.11 -0.36
N LYS A 223 13.62 10.22 -0.64
CA LYS A 223 13.04 9.74 -1.91
C LYS A 223 13.38 10.66 -3.09
N ARG A 224 13.94 10.11 -4.16
CA ARG A 224 14.16 10.79 -5.45
C ARG A 224 12.92 10.69 -6.36
N CYS A 225 12.73 11.63 -7.28
CA CYS A 225 11.63 11.60 -8.24
C CYS A 225 11.83 10.58 -9.36
N ALA A 226 10.76 9.86 -9.69
CA ALA A 226 10.61 9.03 -10.87
C ALA A 226 9.34 9.43 -11.65
N SER A 227 9.41 9.45 -12.98
CA SER A 227 8.30 9.86 -13.85
C SER A 227 7.99 8.79 -14.89
N ALA A 228 6.72 8.54 -15.20
CA ALA A 228 6.34 7.69 -16.33
C ALA A 228 6.79 8.33 -17.65
N ALA A 229 7.32 7.52 -18.57
CA ALA A 229 7.60 7.96 -19.93
C ALA A 229 6.31 8.09 -20.77
N ARG A 230 5.23 7.39 -20.40
CA ARG A 230 3.93 7.40 -21.12
C ARG A 230 3.25 8.78 -21.20
N SER A 231 3.66 9.76 -20.40
CA SER A 231 3.18 11.15 -20.47
C SER A 231 4.12 12.11 -21.20
N ARG A 232 5.31 11.66 -21.64
CA ARG A 232 6.38 12.56 -22.13
C ARG A 232 6.23 13.00 -23.60
N SER A 233 5.35 12.38 -24.41
CA SER A 233 5.21 12.77 -25.82
C SER A 233 4.55 14.15 -26.01
N SER A 234 3.84 14.69 -25.02
CA SER A 234 3.12 15.97 -25.15
C SER A 234 3.73 17.16 -24.41
N MET A 235 4.70 16.96 -23.50
CA MET A 235 5.24 18.05 -22.66
C MET A 235 6.62 18.58 -23.07
N ARG A 236 7.25 18.04 -24.13
CA ARG A 236 8.56 18.51 -24.60
C ARG A 236 8.55 19.79 -25.45
N SER A 237 7.38 20.37 -25.76
CA SER A 237 7.31 21.58 -26.61
C SER A 237 7.39 22.91 -25.85
N ASN A 238 7.18 22.98 -24.53
CA ASN A 238 7.02 24.25 -23.82
C ASN A 238 7.92 24.46 -22.59
N THR A 239 9.16 23.95 -22.59
CA THR A 239 10.18 24.52 -21.70
C THR A 239 10.75 25.78 -22.34
N CYS A 240 10.15 26.90 -21.95
CA CYS A 240 10.64 28.26 -22.12
C CYS A 240 12.16 28.31 -21.90
N ARG A 241 12.91 28.45 -22.99
CA ARG A 241 14.33 28.81 -22.96
C ARG A 241 14.39 30.22 -22.38
N ARG A 242 14.72 30.35 -21.09
CA ARG A 242 15.23 31.62 -20.57
C ARG A 242 16.62 31.80 -21.18
N SER A 243 16.70 32.57 -22.27
CA SER A 243 17.95 33.13 -22.75
C SER A 243 18.44 34.11 -21.70
N THR A 244 19.59 33.81 -21.11
CA THR A 244 20.41 34.80 -20.43
C THR A 244 20.89 35.82 -21.45
N ALA A 245 20.48 37.07 -21.27
CA ALA A 245 21.17 38.26 -21.75
C ALA A 245 21.34 39.18 -20.53
#